data_AF-A0A194QBA8-F1
#
_entry.id   AF-A0A194QBA8-F1
#
_cell.length_a   1.000
_cell.length_b   1.000
_cell.length_c   1.000
_cell.angle_alpha   90.00
_cell.angle_beta   90.00
_cell.angle_gamma   90.00
#
_symmetry.space_group_name_H-M   'P 1'
#
loop_
_entity.id
_entity.type
_entity.pdbx_description
1 polymer ?
#
loop_
_entity_poly.entity_id
_entity_poly.type
_entity_poly.pdbx_seq_one_letter_code
_entity_poly.pdbx_strand_id
1 'polypeptide(L)'
;MSYTAVTRNFFLVSKKLEFKAEDVVVPDIPGMFTTMHAKGTPLFIEARHFNDPMHYAKIMGYDKPLDFKLGNMEEPESSKK
;
A
#
# COMPACT_ATOMS: atom_id res chain seq x y z
N MET A 1 -6.48 -5.74 -15.41
CA MET A 1 -7.50 -5.83 -14.34
C MET A 1 -7.62 -4.47 -13.69
N SER A 2 -8.84 -3.96 -13.50
CA SER A 2 -9.11 -2.65 -12.87
C SER A 2 -9.64 -2.87 -11.46
N TYR A 3 -9.21 -2.05 -10.51
CA TYR A 3 -9.65 -2.06 -9.13
C TYR A 3 -10.27 -0.72 -8.76
N THR A 4 -11.24 -0.74 -7.85
CA THR A 4 -11.85 0.48 -7.31
C THR A 4 -11.74 0.47 -5.80
N ALA A 5 -10.99 1.41 -5.24
CA ALA A 5 -11.03 1.70 -3.81
C ALA A 5 -12.16 2.69 -3.53
N VAL A 6 -12.96 2.40 -2.50
CA VAL A 6 -13.99 3.31 -1.99
C VAL A 6 -13.56 3.77 -0.61
N THR A 7 -13.18 5.03 -0.50
CA THR A 7 -12.81 5.65 0.78
C THR A 7 -13.91 6.61 1.23
N ARG A 8 -13.94 6.92 2.53
CA ARG A 8 -14.79 7.98 3.08
C ARG A 8 -13.91 9.08 3.61
N ASN A 9 -14.24 10.33 3.27
CA ASN A 9 -13.56 11.49 3.82
C ASN A 9 -14.15 11.90 5.18
N PHE A 10 -13.62 12.97 5.77
CA PHE A 10 -14.08 13.51 7.05
C PHE A 10 -15.59 13.80 7.10
N PHE A 11 -16.19 14.15 5.96
CA PHE A 11 -17.62 14.44 5.82
C PHE A 11 -18.45 13.19 5.48
N LEU A 12 -17.90 11.98 5.63
CA LEU A 12 -18.52 10.70 5.29
C LEU A 12 -18.89 10.53 3.80
N VAL A 13 -18.39 11.42 2.94
CA VAL A 13 -18.62 11.37 1.49
C VAL A 13 -17.75 10.27 0.90
N SER A 14 -18.40 9.39 0.13
CA SER A 14 -17.71 8.32 -0.57
C SER A 14 -16.90 8.89 -1.74
N LYS A 15 -15.62 8.52 -1.79
CA LYS A 15 -14.70 8.83 -2.89
C LYS A 15 -14.29 7.52 -3.54
N LYS A 16 -14.41 7.47 -4.86
CA LYS A 16 -13.99 6.32 -5.67
C LYS A 16 -12.65 6.63 -6.30
N LEU A 17 -11.72 5.69 -6.19
CA LEU A 17 -10.42 5.74 -6.83
C LEU A 17 -10.25 4.48 -7.68
N GLU A 18 -10.22 4.65 -9.00
CA GLU A 18 -9.96 3.56 -9.93
C GLU A 18 -8.48 3.49 -10.26
N PHE A 19 -7.89 2.30 -10.15
CA PHE A 19 -6.48 2.07 -10.39
C PHE A 19 -6.23 0.65 -10.94
N LYS A 20 -5.10 0.47 -11.62
CA LYS A 20 -4.58 -0.84 -12.01
C LYS A 20 -3.46 -1.25 -11.06
N ALA A 21 -3.12 -2.53 -11.01
CA ALA A 21 -1.99 -3.02 -10.20
C ALA A 21 -0.64 -2.35 -10.59
N GLU A 22 -0.51 -1.93 -11.85
CA GLU A 22 0.66 -1.18 -12.36
C GLU A 22 0.76 0.24 -11.79
N ASP A 23 -0.35 0.83 -11.35
CA ASP A 23 -0.40 2.18 -10.76
C ASP A 23 -0.07 2.16 -9.26
N VAL A 24 0.30 1.00 -8.72
CA VAL A 24 0.50 0.77 -7.29
C VAL A 24 1.97 0.77 -6.93
N VAL A 25 2.32 1.54 -5.90
CA VAL A 25 3.65 1.57 -5.29
C VAL A 25 3.51 1.12 -3.84
N VAL A 26 4.13 0.00 -3.50
CA VAL A 26 4.26 -0.47 -2.12
C VAL A 26 5.52 0.18 -1.52
N PRO A 27 5.41 0.92 -0.41
CA PRO A 27 6.58 1.51 0.24
C PRO A 27 7.46 0.42 0.86
N ASP A 28 8.78 0.60 0.80
CA ASP A 28 9.75 -0.33 1.40
C ASP A 28 9.55 -0.46 2.91
N ILE A 29 9.21 0.66 3.56
CA ILE A 29 8.86 0.71 4.98
C ILE A 29 7.36 1.05 5.08
N PRO A 30 6.50 0.10 5.47
CA PRO A 30 5.09 0.40 5.70
C PRO A 30 4.94 1.39 6.86
N GLY A 31 4.13 2.43 6.65
CA GLY A 31 3.74 3.36 7.72
C GLY A 31 2.61 2.79 8.57
N MET A 32 2.26 3.46 9.68
CA MET A 32 1.16 3.02 10.55
C MET A 32 -0.19 2.84 9.83
N PHE A 33 -0.45 3.63 8.78
CA PHE A 33 -1.76 3.70 8.11
C PHE A 33 -1.67 3.62 6.58
N THR A 34 -0.53 3.23 6.02
CA THR A 34 -0.36 3.16 4.56
C THR A 34 0.33 1.86 4.19
N THR A 35 -0.40 0.98 3.52
CA THR A 35 0.15 -0.28 2.99
C THR A 35 0.58 -0.14 1.54
N MET A 36 -0.03 0.78 0.79
CA MET A 36 0.30 1.05 -0.61
C MET A 36 -0.13 2.45 -1.05
N HIS A 37 0.46 2.94 -2.12
CA HIS A 37 0.00 4.13 -2.84
C HIS A 37 -0.59 3.71 -4.18
N ALA A 38 -1.85 4.08 -4.44
CA ALA A 38 -2.48 3.91 -5.74
C ALA A 38 -2.60 5.27 -6.41
N LYS A 39 -1.96 5.48 -7.57
CA LYS A 39 -1.94 6.79 -8.27
C LYS A 39 -1.54 7.96 -7.33
N GLY A 40 -0.56 7.73 -6.47
CA GLY A 40 -0.10 8.71 -5.47
C GLY A 40 -1.03 8.91 -4.26
N THR A 41 -2.19 8.25 -4.21
CA THR A 41 -3.08 8.28 -3.03
C THR A 41 -2.68 7.18 -2.05
N PRO A 42 -2.33 7.50 -0.79
CA PRO A 42 -2.04 6.50 0.23
C PRO A 42 -3.31 5.75 0.62
N LEU A 43 -3.23 4.42 0.68
CA LEU A 43 -4.32 3.55 1.06
C LEU A 43 -3.88 2.56 2.14
N PHE A 44 -4.80 2.27 3.07
CA PHE A 44 -4.68 1.18 4.03
C PHE A 44 -5.53 0.01 3.57
N ILE A 45 -4.90 -0.96 2.89
CA ILE A 45 -5.57 -2.11 2.30
C ILE A 45 -4.99 -3.41 2.88
N GLU A 46 -5.87 -4.39 3.10
CA GLU A 46 -5.56 -5.73 3.60
C GLU A 46 -6.27 -6.79 2.72
N ALA A 47 -5.85 -8.05 2.80
CA ALA A 47 -6.41 -9.13 2.00
C ALA A 47 -7.94 -9.30 2.15
N ARG A 48 -8.49 -9.01 3.34
CA ARG A 48 -9.94 -9.08 3.61
C ARG A 48 -10.79 -8.08 2.84
N HIS A 49 -10.19 -7.06 2.22
CA HIS A 49 -10.90 -6.10 1.39
C HIS A 49 -11.18 -6.63 -0.03
N PHE A 50 -10.64 -7.79 -0.39
CA PHE A 50 -10.85 -8.42 -1.69
C PHE A 50 -11.67 -9.70 -1.55
N ASN A 51 -12.47 -9.98 -2.58
CA ASN A 51 -13.21 -11.26 -2.67
C ASN A 51 -12.26 -12.45 -2.81
N ASP A 52 -11.13 -12.24 -3.49
CA ASP A 52 -10.06 -13.22 -3.64
C ASP A 52 -8.77 -12.65 -3.06
N PRO A 53 -8.19 -13.26 -2.01
CA PRO A 53 -6.91 -12.87 -1.42
C PRO A 53 -5.75 -12.85 -2.43
N MET A 54 -5.82 -13.61 -3.52
CA MET A 54 -4.78 -13.63 -4.55
C MET A 54 -4.63 -12.29 -5.25
N HIS A 55 -5.70 -11.49 -5.35
CA HIS A 55 -5.60 -10.13 -5.90
C HIS A 55 -4.76 -9.22 -5.01
N TYR A 56 -4.86 -9.36 -3.69
CA TYR A 56 -4.01 -8.64 -2.75
C TYR A 56 -2.54 -9.02 -2.92
N ALA A 57 -2.22 -10.32 -2.99
CA ALA A 57 -0.86 -10.79 -3.21
C ALA A 57 -0.27 -10.24 -4.52
N LYS A 58 -1.08 -10.19 -5.59
CA LYS A 58 -0.66 -9.66 -6.89
C LYS A 58 -0.42 -8.14 -6.87
N ILE A 59 -1.28 -7.37 -6.19
CA ILE A 59 -1.14 -5.92 -6.06
C ILE A 59 0.08 -5.57 -5.21
N MET A 60 0.28 -6.30 -4.12
CA MET A 60 1.42 -6.09 -3.21
C MET A 60 2.75 -6.60 -3.78
N GLY A 61 2.71 -7.34 -4.90
CA GLY A 61 3.91 -7.87 -5.56
C GLY A 61 4.47 -9.14 -4.93
N TYR A 62 3.73 -9.83 -4.05
CA TYR A 62 4.16 -11.09 -3.40
C TYR A 62 4.27 -12.27 -4.36
N ASP A 63 3.69 -12.17 -5.55
CA ASP A 63 3.81 -13.14 -6.65
C ASP A 63 5.17 -13.03 -7.38
N LYS A 64 5.90 -11.93 -7.21
CA LYS A 64 7.20 -11.72 -7.85
C LYS A 64 8.33 -12.26 -6.97
N PRO A 65 9.42 -12.79 -7.57
CA PRO A 65 10.61 -13.14 -6.81
C PRO A 65 11.12 -11.88 -6.08
N LEU A 66 11.30 -12.01 -4.76
CA LEU A 66 11.75 -10.90 -3.92
C LEU A 66 13.22 -10.62 -4.20
N ASP A 67 13.53 -9.51 -4.89
CA ASP A 67 14.89 -8.98 -4.92
C ASP A 67 15.20 -8.41 -3.54
N PHE A 68 15.82 -9.24 -2.69
CA PHE A 68 16.28 -8.84 -1.35
C PHE A 68 17.34 -7.74 -1.46
N LYS A 69 16.90 -6.48 -1.54
CA LYS A 69 17.75 -5.35 -1.20
C LYS A 69 17.58 -5.11 0.29
N LEU A 70 18.50 -5.67 1.08
CA LEU A 70 18.64 -5.30 2.49
C LEU A 70 18.88 -3.79 2.54
N GLY A 71 17.84 -3.03 2.83
CA GLY A 71 17.97 -1.60 3.13
C GLY A 71 18.80 -1.46 4.38
N ASN A 72 19.90 -0.68 4.30
CA ASN A 72 20.63 -0.24 5.47
C ASN A 72 19.64 0.45 6.41
N MET A 73 19.39 -0.17 7.57
CA MET A 73 18.68 0.48 8.67
C MET A 73 19.60 1.58 9.19
N GLU A 74 19.39 2.83 8.75
CA GLU A 74 19.93 3.97 9.45
C GLU A 74 19.12 4.12 10.75
N GLU A 75 19.73 3.74 11.87
CA GLU A 75 19.19 3.97 13.20
C GLU A 75 18.98 5.47 13.39
N PRO A 76 17.79 5.94 13.83
CA PRO A 76 17.64 7.32 14.23
C PRO A 76 18.46 7.54 15.50
N GLU A 77 19.57 8.29 15.40
CA GLU A 77 20.39 8.67 16.55
C GLU A 77 19.53 9.37 17.60
N SER A 78 19.27 8.65 18.70
CA SER A 78 18.63 9.22 19.88
C SER A 78 19.64 10.08 20.65
N SER A 79 19.35 11.38 20.71
CA SER A 79 19.62 12.29 21.83
C SER A 79 21.07 12.47 22.30
N LYS A 80 21.57 13.71 22.21
CA LYS A 80 22.11 14.40 23.42
C LYS A 80 21.62 15.84 23.51
N LYS A 81 21.03 16.09 24.68
CA LYS A 81 20.70 17.37 25.31
C LYS A 81 21.98 18.08 25.76
#